data_AF-F0F9I8-F1
#
_entry.id   AF-F0F9I8-F1
#
_cell.length_a   1.000
_cell.length_b   1.000
_cell.length_c   1.000
_cell.angle_alpha   90.00
_cell.angle_beta   90.00
_cell.angle_gamma   90.00
#
_symmetry.space_group_name_H-M   'P 1'
#
loop_
_entity.id
_entity.type
_entity.pdbx_description
1 polymer ?
#
loop_
_entity_poly.entity_id
_entity_poly.type
_entity_poly.pdbx_seq_one_letter_code
_entity_poly.pdbx_strand_id
1 'polypeptide(L)'
;MKSKPQSTGHITPLPSGERQGGGVLLLFFIFFLASATRAQSLCVIDGIPLPDSLLHVTVTEMRSDSARQIVSHRLGLIPPQAIESIQTFPAEEQIKKGKNTTFCKPPEDIIIIRTNSLAELQWVINGKPRKPRKKLTIIDYKLSPQRMTEALPRGIKSTDIVSADILTYANDPRLEKHPTIVIKTKNRNER
;
A
#
# COMPACT_ATOMS: atom_id res chain seq x y z
N MET A 1 26.14 2.32 -15.22
CA MET A 1 24.92 2.34 -16.06
C MET A 1 23.89 3.24 -15.41
N LYS A 2 23.42 4.28 -16.13
CA LYS A 2 22.43 5.25 -15.63
C LYS A 2 21.03 4.64 -15.76
N SER A 3 20.33 4.44 -14.64
CA SER A 3 18.92 4.06 -14.64
C SER A 3 18.06 5.30 -14.90
N LYS A 4 17.18 5.20 -15.90
CA LYS A 4 16.24 6.23 -16.32
C LYS A 4 14.91 6.02 -15.56
N PRO A 5 14.22 7.06 -15.09
CA PRO A 5 12.83 6.93 -14.66
C PRO A 5 11.88 6.91 -15.89
N GLN A 6 10.95 5.96 -15.90
CA GLN A 6 9.73 5.89 -16.74
C GLN A 6 8.53 6.19 -15.80
N SER A 7 7.41 6.83 -16.14
CA SER A 7 6.69 7.08 -17.40
C SER A 7 5.75 8.30 -17.20
N THR A 8 5.41 9.01 -18.27
CA THR A 8 4.51 10.18 -18.30
C THR A 8 3.23 9.80 -19.02
N GLY A 9 2.08 9.80 -18.32
CA GLY A 9 0.77 9.52 -18.92
C GLY A 9 0.01 10.80 -19.25
N HIS A 10 -0.27 11.03 -20.53
CA HIS A 10 -1.12 12.09 -21.04
C HIS A 10 -2.52 11.52 -21.32
N ILE A 11 -3.58 12.21 -20.89
CA ILE A 11 -4.98 11.77 -21.09
C ILE A 11 -5.51 12.41 -22.39
N THR A 12 -6.19 11.61 -23.21
CA THR A 12 -7.02 12.05 -24.34
C THR A 12 -8.42 11.44 -24.14
N PRO A 13 -9.54 12.11 -24.47
CA PRO A 13 -10.88 11.60 -24.18
C PRO A 13 -11.32 10.56 -25.21
N LEU A 14 -12.02 9.51 -24.74
CA LEU A 14 -12.70 8.51 -25.59
C LEU A 14 -14.04 9.05 -26.14
N PRO A 15 -14.47 8.60 -27.34
CA PRO A 15 -15.75 9.00 -27.93
C PRO A 15 -16.94 8.21 -27.36
N SER A 16 -18.12 8.79 -27.55
CA SER A 16 -19.43 8.29 -27.14
C SER A 16 -20.04 7.28 -28.12
N GLY A 17 -20.92 6.42 -27.58
CA GLY A 17 -21.78 5.47 -28.30
C GLY A 17 -21.55 4.04 -27.81
N GLU A 18 -22.52 3.19 -27.50
CA GLU A 18 -23.98 3.19 -27.61
C GLU A 18 -24.54 2.26 -26.51
N ARG A 19 -25.81 2.46 -26.14
CA ARG A 19 -26.56 1.61 -25.21
C ARG A 19 -26.92 0.28 -25.88
N GLN A 20 -26.42 -0.84 -25.39
CA GLN A 20 -27.12 -2.13 -25.44
C GLN A 20 -26.49 -3.13 -24.44
N GLY A 21 -27.32 -3.79 -23.62
CA GLY A 21 -26.92 -4.97 -22.85
C GLY A 21 -26.82 -4.84 -21.33
N GLY A 22 -27.71 -4.09 -20.67
CA GLY A 22 -27.70 -3.94 -19.19
C GLY A 22 -27.85 -5.24 -18.39
N GLY A 23 -28.47 -6.30 -18.95
CA GLY A 23 -28.60 -7.60 -18.28
C GLY A 23 -27.37 -8.50 -18.45
N VAL A 24 -26.75 -8.52 -19.62
CA VAL A 24 -25.57 -9.35 -19.91
C VAL A 24 -24.33 -8.78 -19.22
N LEU A 25 -24.18 -7.45 -19.20
CA LEU A 25 -23.05 -6.79 -18.53
C LEU A 25 -23.11 -6.94 -17.00
N LEU A 26 -24.32 -6.89 -16.41
CA LEU A 26 -24.51 -7.10 -14.97
C LEU A 26 -24.24 -8.56 -14.57
N LEU A 27 -24.71 -9.52 -15.38
CA LEU A 27 -24.42 -10.95 -15.16
C LEU A 27 -22.94 -11.28 -15.38
N PHE A 28 -22.27 -10.65 -16.35
CA PHE A 28 -20.81 -10.76 -16.50
C PHE A 28 -20.07 -10.15 -15.31
N PHE A 29 -20.53 -9.02 -14.76
CA PHE A 29 -19.95 -8.42 -13.56
C PHE A 29 -20.13 -9.30 -12.33
N ILE A 30 -21.32 -9.89 -12.15
CA ILE A 30 -21.63 -10.81 -11.03
C ILE A 30 -20.88 -12.13 -11.20
N PHE A 31 -20.79 -12.66 -12.43
CA PHE A 31 -20.02 -13.88 -12.73
C PHE A 31 -18.51 -13.66 -12.61
N PHE A 32 -17.99 -12.48 -12.96
CA PHE A 32 -16.59 -12.10 -12.71
C PHE A 32 -16.34 -11.93 -11.21
N LEU A 33 -17.28 -11.33 -10.47
CA LEU A 33 -17.26 -11.29 -9.00
C LEU A 33 -17.29 -12.71 -8.40
N ALA A 34 -18.10 -13.62 -8.94
CA ALA A 34 -18.27 -14.99 -8.43
C ALA A 34 -17.08 -15.90 -8.81
N SER A 35 -16.55 -15.77 -10.01
CA SER A 35 -15.40 -16.55 -10.52
C SER A 35 -14.07 -16.10 -9.90
N ALA A 36 -14.00 -14.88 -9.37
CA ALA A 36 -12.87 -14.40 -8.58
C ALA A 36 -12.86 -14.92 -7.13
N THR A 37 -13.82 -15.76 -6.72
CA THR A 37 -13.94 -16.24 -5.32
C THR A 37 -13.36 -17.64 -5.08
N ARG A 38 -12.14 -17.91 -5.56
CA ARG A 38 -11.27 -18.77 -4.74
C ARG A 38 -11.01 -17.97 -3.48
N ALA A 39 -11.38 -18.44 -2.30
CA ALA A 39 -11.36 -17.63 -1.08
C ALA A 39 -9.93 -17.17 -0.77
N GLN A 40 -9.58 -15.96 -1.20
CA GLN A 40 -8.25 -15.39 -1.06
C GLN A 40 -8.02 -15.03 0.41
N SER A 41 -6.80 -15.23 0.89
CA SER A 41 -6.42 -14.91 2.26
C SER A 41 -6.48 -13.39 2.49
N LEU A 42 -7.15 -12.94 3.54
CA LEU A 42 -7.21 -11.53 3.90
C LEU A 42 -5.85 -11.10 4.49
N CYS A 43 -5.14 -10.21 3.79
CA CYS A 43 -3.90 -9.63 4.29
C CYS A 43 -4.14 -8.33 5.06
N VAL A 44 -3.52 -8.23 6.24
CA VAL A 44 -3.54 -7.04 7.08
C VAL A 44 -2.11 -6.68 7.43
N ILE A 45 -1.67 -5.46 7.11
CA ILE A 45 -0.37 -4.93 7.56
C ILE A 45 -0.62 -3.81 8.57
N ASP A 46 -0.04 -3.94 9.76
CA ASP A 46 -0.11 -2.93 10.83
C ASP A 46 -1.54 -2.48 11.18
N GLY A 47 -2.49 -3.42 11.09
CA GLY A 47 -3.91 -3.18 11.35
C GLY A 47 -4.70 -2.62 10.18
N ILE A 48 -4.09 -2.43 9.01
CA ILE A 48 -4.75 -1.95 7.80
C ILE A 48 -4.96 -3.12 6.84
N PRO A 49 -6.21 -3.41 6.41
CA PRO A 49 -6.46 -4.43 5.41
C PRO A 49 -5.94 -3.99 4.04
N LEU A 50 -5.24 -4.88 3.34
CA LEU A 50 -4.74 -4.63 2.00
C LEU A 50 -5.68 -5.21 0.95
N PRO A 51 -5.88 -4.53 -0.18
CA PRO A 51 -6.50 -5.14 -1.34
C PRO A 51 -5.55 -6.14 -1.99
N ASP A 52 -6.09 -7.21 -2.57
CA ASP A 52 -5.30 -8.22 -3.32
C ASP A 52 -4.49 -7.61 -4.48
N SER A 53 -4.96 -6.49 -5.04
CA SER A 53 -4.23 -5.75 -6.07
C SER A 53 -2.89 -5.19 -5.60
N LEU A 54 -2.71 -5.01 -4.28
CA LEU A 54 -1.49 -4.49 -3.68
C LEU A 54 -0.62 -5.61 -3.11
N LEU A 55 -1.23 -6.63 -2.49
CA LEU A 55 -0.52 -7.77 -1.96
C LEU A 55 -1.39 -9.01 -2.06
N HIS A 56 -1.11 -9.85 -3.05
CA HIS A 56 -1.70 -11.17 -3.18
C HIS A 56 -0.69 -12.22 -2.70
N VAL A 57 -1.07 -13.02 -1.70
CA VAL A 57 -0.24 -14.09 -1.14
C VAL A 57 -1.11 -15.27 -0.68
N THR A 58 -0.49 -16.44 -0.61
CA THR A 58 -1.12 -17.66 -0.07
C THR A 58 -0.57 -17.98 1.32
N VAL A 59 -1.33 -18.72 2.12
CA VAL A 59 -0.84 -19.20 3.43
C VAL A 59 0.40 -20.08 3.32
N THR A 60 0.48 -20.91 2.28
CA THR A 60 1.68 -21.74 2.02
C THR A 60 2.93 -20.88 1.81
N GLU A 61 2.80 -19.77 1.08
CA GLU A 61 3.89 -18.82 0.90
C GLU A 61 4.24 -18.12 2.23
N MET A 62 3.24 -17.73 3.00
CA MET A 62 3.44 -17.01 4.27
C MET A 62 3.96 -17.86 5.42
N ARG A 63 3.86 -19.19 5.32
CA ARG A 63 4.48 -20.15 6.25
C ARG A 63 5.89 -20.56 5.84
N SER A 64 6.36 -20.16 4.66
CA SER A 64 7.71 -20.49 4.19
C SER A 64 8.76 -19.55 4.80
N ASP A 65 10.01 -20.00 4.83
CA ASP A 65 11.16 -19.16 5.24
C ASP A 65 11.36 -17.92 4.34
N SER A 66 10.80 -17.97 3.13
CA SER A 66 10.87 -16.89 2.14
C SER A 66 9.74 -15.86 2.26
N ALA A 67 8.84 -16.01 3.24
CA ALA A 67 7.64 -15.17 3.35
C ALA A 67 7.96 -13.68 3.37
N ARG A 68 8.99 -13.25 4.12
CA ARG A 68 9.41 -11.84 4.18
C ARG A 68 9.88 -11.33 2.82
N GLN A 69 10.65 -12.14 2.09
CA GLN A 69 11.15 -11.80 0.76
C GLN A 69 10.00 -11.70 -0.25
N ILE A 70 9.03 -12.63 -0.19
CA ILE A 70 7.85 -12.61 -1.06
C ILE A 70 7.04 -11.33 -0.83
N VAL A 71 6.72 -11.00 0.43
CA VAL A 71 5.96 -9.78 0.76
C VAL A 71 6.72 -8.54 0.31
N SER A 72 8.01 -8.44 0.61
CA SER A 72 8.84 -7.30 0.22
C SER A 72 8.90 -7.12 -1.30
N HIS A 73 9.14 -8.20 -2.05
CA HIS A 73 9.23 -8.17 -3.50
C HIS A 73 7.90 -7.80 -4.16
N ARG A 74 6.77 -8.35 -3.67
CA ARG A 74 5.44 -8.06 -4.21
C ARG A 74 4.97 -6.65 -3.89
N LEU A 75 5.24 -6.16 -2.67
CA LEU A 75 4.94 -4.78 -2.31
C LEU A 75 5.83 -3.80 -3.07
N GLY A 76 7.12 -4.08 -3.19
CA GLY A 76 8.11 -3.19 -3.81
C GLY A 76 8.32 -1.88 -3.05
N LEU A 77 7.83 -1.77 -1.81
CA LEU A 77 7.87 -0.55 -0.98
C LEU A 77 8.86 -0.61 0.16
N ILE A 78 8.99 -1.79 0.78
CA ILE A 78 9.80 -2.02 1.98
C ILE A 78 10.76 -3.19 1.75
N PRO A 79 11.95 -3.17 2.35
CA PRO A 79 12.86 -4.31 2.33
C PRO A 79 12.34 -5.46 3.23
N PRO A 80 12.81 -6.71 3.06
CA PRO A 80 12.35 -7.85 3.86
C PRO A 80 12.57 -7.66 5.37
N GLN A 81 13.61 -6.91 5.75
CA GLN A 81 13.98 -6.63 7.14
C GLN A 81 13.02 -5.67 7.84
N ALA A 82 12.22 -4.91 7.08
CA ALA A 82 11.17 -4.09 7.66
C ALA A 82 9.99 -4.93 8.17
N ILE A 83 9.90 -6.21 7.80
CA ILE A 83 8.84 -7.12 8.23
C ILE A 83 9.26 -7.80 9.52
N GLU A 84 8.65 -7.39 10.62
CA GLU A 84 8.91 -7.91 11.96
C GLU A 84 8.36 -9.32 12.10
N SER A 85 7.07 -9.52 11.82
CA SER A 85 6.41 -10.81 11.96
C SER A 85 5.30 -11.01 10.93
N ILE A 86 5.04 -12.28 10.61
CA ILE A 86 3.94 -12.72 9.77
C ILE A 86 3.23 -13.84 10.54
N GLN A 87 1.91 -13.71 10.71
CA GLN A 87 1.07 -14.68 11.41
C GLN A 87 -0.09 -15.06 10.51
N THR A 88 -0.44 -16.34 10.47
CA THR A 88 -1.54 -16.86 9.66
C THR A 88 -2.59 -17.47 10.57
N PHE A 89 -3.85 -17.10 10.38
CA PHE A 89 -4.98 -17.59 11.16
C PHE A 89 -6.07 -18.13 10.24
N PRO A 90 -6.61 -19.32 10.50
CA PRO A 90 -7.82 -19.78 9.83
C PRO A 90 -8.99 -18.87 10.21
N ALA A 91 -9.72 -18.33 9.22
CA ALA A 91 -10.80 -17.39 9.53
C ALA A 91 -11.94 -18.06 10.31
N GLU A 92 -12.27 -19.31 9.97
CA GLU A 92 -13.33 -20.07 10.65
C GLU A 92 -13.10 -20.21 12.15
N GLU A 93 -11.86 -20.48 12.56
CA GLU A 93 -11.52 -20.62 13.98
C GLU A 93 -11.75 -19.31 14.74
N GLN A 94 -11.38 -18.19 14.12
CA GLN A 94 -11.56 -16.87 14.71
C GLN A 94 -13.05 -16.48 14.80
N ILE A 95 -13.85 -16.83 13.79
CA ILE A 95 -15.29 -16.59 13.78
C ILE A 95 -15.99 -17.43 14.86
N LYS A 96 -15.65 -18.73 14.96
CA LYS A 96 -16.19 -19.64 16.00
C LYS A 96 -15.86 -19.13 17.41
N LYS A 97 -14.63 -18.67 17.63
CA LYS A 97 -14.19 -18.10 18.91
C LYS A 97 -14.92 -16.79 19.25
N GLY A 98 -15.18 -15.95 18.26
CA GLY A 98 -15.82 -14.63 18.44
C GLY A 98 -17.34 -14.68 18.63
N LYS A 99 -18.01 -15.78 18.30
CA LYS A 99 -19.49 -15.89 18.27
C LYS A 99 -20.14 -14.75 17.43
N ASN A 100 -19.48 -14.36 16.34
CA ASN A 100 -19.89 -13.22 15.52
C ASN A 100 -20.90 -13.61 14.44
N THR A 101 -21.81 -12.70 14.10
CA THR A 101 -22.67 -12.83 12.92
C THR A 101 -21.89 -12.45 11.67
N THR A 102 -21.83 -13.34 10.70
CA THR A 102 -21.08 -13.16 9.45
C THR A 102 -22.03 -12.69 8.34
N PHE A 103 -21.88 -11.45 7.88
CA PHE A 103 -22.72 -10.86 6.83
C PHE A 103 -22.19 -11.10 5.41
N CYS A 104 -20.88 -11.28 5.26
CA CYS A 104 -20.19 -11.52 3.99
C CYS A 104 -19.47 -12.87 4.05
N LYS A 105 -19.27 -13.55 2.91
CA LYS A 105 -18.45 -14.76 2.86
C LYS A 105 -17.08 -14.48 3.50
N PRO A 106 -16.68 -15.22 4.56
CA PRO A 106 -15.39 -14.97 5.20
C PRO A 106 -14.25 -15.38 4.27
N PRO A 107 -13.07 -14.76 4.39
CA PRO A 107 -11.87 -15.29 3.75
C PRO A 107 -11.55 -16.69 4.28
N GLU A 108 -10.74 -17.46 3.58
CA GLU A 108 -10.29 -18.78 4.08
C GLU A 108 -9.34 -18.60 5.27
N ASP A 109 -8.38 -17.68 5.09
CA ASP A 109 -7.35 -17.37 6.06
C ASP A 109 -7.18 -15.86 6.24
N ILE A 110 -6.64 -15.47 7.39
CA ILE A 110 -6.26 -14.11 7.75
C ILE A 110 -4.75 -14.09 7.98
N ILE A 111 -4.05 -13.25 7.23
CA ILE A 111 -2.60 -13.07 7.32
C ILE A 111 -2.34 -11.72 7.96
N ILE A 112 -1.75 -11.70 9.15
CA ILE A 112 -1.38 -10.49 9.88
C ILE A 112 0.13 -10.31 9.76
N ILE A 113 0.53 -9.19 9.16
CA ILE A 113 1.91 -8.79 8.99
C ILE A 113 2.15 -7.56 9.88
N ARG A 114 3.24 -7.57 10.63
CA ARG A 114 3.70 -6.39 11.39
C ARG A 114 5.00 -5.89 10.81
N THR A 115 5.11 -4.58 10.65
CA THR A 115 6.35 -3.93 10.25
C THR A 115 7.02 -3.22 11.43
N ASN A 116 8.34 -3.05 11.33
CA ASN A 116 9.12 -2.30 12.29
C ASN A 116 9.40 -0.86 11.79
N SER A 117 10.26 -0.14 12.51
CA SER A 117 10.58 1.26 12.22
C SER A 117 11.16 1.49 10.82
N LEU A 118 11.74 0.48 10.15
CA LEU A 118 12.27 0.62 8.78
C LEU A 118 11.18 0.90 7.74
N ALA A 119 9.91 0.63 8.05
CA ALA A 119 8.78 1.01 7.19
C ALA A 119 8.32 2.47 7.38
N GLU A 120 8.76 3.15 8.45
CA GLU A 120 8.40 4.55 8.73
C GLU A 120 9.03 5.50 7.70
N LEU A 121 8.24 6.46 7.20
CA LEU A 121 8.70 7.49 6.27
C LEU A 121 9.55 8.56 6.97
N GLN A 122 10.73 8.80 6.43
CA GLN A 122 11.51 10.01 6.71
C GLN A 122 11.08 11.17 5.83
N TRP A 123 11.16 12.40 6.33
CA TRP A 123 10.68 13.58 5.62
C TRP A 123 11.82 14.57 5.39
N VAL A 124 12.00 14.98 4.13
CA VAL A 124 12.97 16.00 3.72
C VAL A 124 12.22 17.10 3.00
N ILE A 125 12.22 18.31 3.57
CA ILE A 125 11.53 19.48 3.00
C ILE A 125 12.58 20.51 2.58
N ASN A 126 12.61 20.88 1.30
CA ASN A 126 13.61 21.80 0.72
C ASN A 126 15.05 21.40 1.11
N GLY A 127 15.35 20.12 1.00
CA GLY A 127 16.67 19.55 1.32
C GLY A 127 16.98 19.41 2.82
N LYS A 128 16.07 19.78 3.73
CA LYS A 128 16.29 19.68 5.18
C LYS A 128 15.40 18.61 5.80
N PRO A 129 15.93 17.72 6.66
CA PRO A 129 15.12 16.75 7.37
C PRO A 129 14.14 17.45 8.31
N ARG A 130 12.90 16.97 8.35
CA ARG A 130 11.83 17.48 9.21
C ARG A 130 11.09 16.31 9.86
N LYS A 131 10.53 16.56 11.03
CA LYS A 131 9.64 15.59 11.68
C LYS A 131 8.20 15.81 11.22
N PRO A 132 7.47 14.75 10.82
CA PRO A 132 6.06 14.85 10.50
C PRO A 132 5.23 15.10 11.77
N ARG A 133 3.99 15.55 11.60
CA ARG A 133 3.03 15.72 12.71
C ARG A 133 2.49 14.40 13.24
N LYS A 134 2.32 13.44 12.33
CA LYS A 134 1.91 12.07 12.61
C LYS A 134 2.92 11.13 11.98
N LYS A 135 3.24 10.03 12.65
CA LYS A 135 4.01 8.95 12.04
C LYS A 135 3.22 8.39 10.86
N LEU A 136 3.91 8.12 9.76
CA LEU A 136 3.33 7.54 8.56
C LEU A 136 4.29 6.49 8.01
N THR A 137 3.78 5.32 7.66
CA THR A 137 4.56 4.32 6.93
C THR A 137 4.45 4.54 5.42
N ILE A 138 5.35 3.93 4.64
CA ILE A 138 5.20 3.93 3.17
C ILE A 138 3.94 3.19 2.72
N ILE A 139 3.46 2.22 3.51
CA ILE A 139 2.25 1.44 3.22
C ILE A 139 1.01 2.30 3.41
N ASP A 140 0.94 3.07 4.50
CA ASP A 140 -0.11 4.07 4.74
C ASP A 140 -0.25 5.02 3.56
N TYR A 141 0.87 5.53 3.06
CA TYR A 141 0.90 6.44 1.91
C TYR A 141 0.34 5.76 0.65
N LYS A 142 0.73 4.52 0.37
CA LYS A 142 0.28 3.80 -0.82
C LYS A 142 -1.22 3.51 -0.79
N LEU A 143 -1.75 3.17 0.38
CA LEU A 143 -3.17 2.87 0.57
C LEU A 143 -4.03 4.14 0.58
N SER A 144 -3.54 5.22 1.20
CA SER A 144 -4.26 6.48 1.29
C SER A 144 -3.30 7.67 1.18
N PRO A 145 -2.98 8.12 -0.04
CA PRO A 145 -2.08 9.25 -0.26
C PRO A 145 -2.54 10.54 0.44
N GLN A 146 -3.85 10.67 0.71
CA GLN A 146 -4.44 11.81 1.42
C GLN A 146 -3.88 11.98 2.84
N ARG A 147 -3.52 10.87 3.51
CA ARG A 147 -2.91 10.89 4.85
C ARG A 147 -1.59 11.65 4.90
N MET A 148 -0.91 11.80 3.76
CA MET A 148 0.30 12.62 3.63
C MET A 148 0.04 14.07 4.07
N THR A 149 -1.10 14.64 3.68
CA THR A 149 -1.45 16.04 3.99
C THR A 149 -1.62 16.25 5.49
N GLU A 150 -2.19 15.26 6.18
CA GLU A 150 -2.35 15.29 7.64
C GLU A 150 -1.02 15.13 8.38
N ALA A 151 -0.09 14.39 7.80
CA ALA A 151 1.22 14.12 8.38
C ALA A 151 2.25 15.23 8.12
N LEU A 152 1.95 16.21 7.25
CA LEU A 152 2.88 17.28 6.88
C LEU A 152 3.57 17.91 8.11
N PRO A 153 4.89 18.15 8.05
CA PRO A 153 5.61 18.83 9.13
C PRO A 153 5.00 20.18 9.50
N ARG A 154 5.14 20.57 10.77
CA ARG A 154 4.64 21.88 11.25
C ARG A 154 5.18 23.03 10.40
N GLY A 155 4.29 23.95 10.02
CA GLY A 155 4.61 25.13 9.22
C GLY A 155 4.54 24.91 7.70
N ILE A 156 4.40 23.67 7.22
CA ILE A 156 4.21 23.39 5.80
C ILE A 156 2.73 23.32 5.48
N LYS A 157 2.28 24.14 4.52
CA LYS A 157 0.92 24.09 3.97
C LYS A 157 0.93 23.24 2.70
N SER A 158 -0.12 22.46 2.48
CA SER A 158 -0.28 21.69 1.23
C SER A 158 -0.28 22.59 -0.01
N THR A 159 -0.83 23.79 0.09
CA THR A 159 -0.87 24.80 -0.99
C THR A 159 0.50 25.37 -1.37
N ASP A 160 1.50 25.22 -0.49
CA ASP A 160 2.87 25.66 -0.74
C ASP A 160 3.71 24.55 -1.41
N ILE A 161 3.20 23.33 -1.54
CA ILE A 161 3.92 22.20 -2.16
C ILE A 161 3.99 22.39 -3.68
N VAL A 162 5.19 22.29 -4.22
CA VAL A 162 5.49 22.33 -5.66
C VAL A 162 5.66 20.92 -6.21
N SER A 163 6.40 20.07 -5.49
CA SER A 163 6.56 18.65 -5.84
C SER A 163 6.74 17.80 -4.59
N ALA A 164 6.37 16.53 -4.69
CA ALA A 164 6.60 15.52 -3.68
C ALA A 164 7.06 14.23 -4.37
N ASP A 165 8.27 13.79 -4.05
CA ASP A 165 8.90 12.59 -4.59
C ASP A 165 9.09 11.58 -3.44
N ILE A 166 8.97 10.29 -3.74
CA ILE A 166 9.19 9.23 -2.76
C ILE A 166 10.33 8.35 -3.23
N LEU A 167 11.28 8.17 -2.33
CA LEU A 167 12.44 7.32 -2.50
C LEU A 167 12.23 6.05 -1.67
N THR A 168 12.08 4.92 -2.37
CA THR A 168 12.00 3.58 -1.77
C THR A 168 13.26 2.78 -2.10
N TYR A 169 13.64 1.87 -1.21
CA TYR A 169 14.89 1.12 -1.29
C TYR A 169 14.67 -0.40 -1.29
N ALA A 170 13.54 -0.86 -1.85
CA ALA A 170 13.15 -2.28 -1.80
C ALA A 170 14.22 -3.25 -2.35
N ASN A 171 15.04 -2.79 -3.31
CA ASN A 171 16.12 -3.57 -3.92
C ASN A 171 17.53 -3.11 -3.49
N ASP A 172 17.65 -2.20 -2.53
CA ASP A 172 18.96 -1.73 -2.05
C ASP A 172 19.54 -2.77 -1.07
N PRO A 173 20.76 -3.29 -1.26
CA PRO A 173 21.38 -4.23 -0.34
C PRO A 173 21.68 -3.61 1.04
N ARG A 174 21.60 -2.27 1.17
CA ARG A 174 21.81 -1.56 2.44
C ARG A 174 20.57 -1.68 3.33
N LEU A 175 20.71 -2.48 4.38
CA LEU A 175 19.66 -2.94 5.29
C LEU A 175 18.98 -1.82 6.13
N GLU A 176 19.51 -0.60 6.14
CA GLU A 176 19.14 0.45 7.11
C GLU A 176 18.44 1.67 6.50
N LYS A 177 18.11 1.64 5.20
CA LYS A 177 17.48 2.81 4.57
C LYS A 177 15.99 2.83 4.78
N HIS A 178 15.53 3.88 5.45
CA HIS A 178 14.10 4.19 5.53
C HIS A 178 13.58 4.78 4.22
N PRO A 179 12.35 4.47 3.81
CA PRO A 179 11.70 5.17 2.72
C PRO A 179 11.60 6.67 3.06
N THR A 180 11.86 7.52 2.09
CA THR A 180 11.96 8.97 2.31
C THR A 180 11.03 9.73 1.36
N ILE A 181 10.22 10.62 1.91
CA ILE A 181 9.48 11.61 1.13
C ILE A 181 10.27 12.92 1.05
N VAL A 182 10.51 13.36 -0.18
CA VAL A 182 11.21 14.61 -0.50
C VAL A 182 10.18 15.59 -1.03
N ILE A 183 9.95 16.67 -0.31
CA ILE A 183 8.98 17.71 -0.69
C ILE A 183 9.74 18.99 -1.01
N LYS A 184 9.42 19.57 -2.17
CA LYS A 184 9.81 20.94 -2.52
C LYS A 184 8.61 21.85 -2.32
N THR A 185 8.79 22.92 -1.58
CA THR A 185 7.78 23.96 -1.39
C THR A 185 8.21 25.25 -2.06
N LYS A 186 7.26 26.15 -2.30
CA LYS A 186 7.55 27.52 -2.75
C LYS A 186 8.43 28.19 -1.70
N ASN A 187 9.54 28.77 -2.14
CA ASN A 187 10.33 29.67 -1.30
C ASN A 187 9.52 30.95 -1.11
N ARG A 188 9.11 31.26 0.12
CA ARG A 188 8.50 32.56 0.42
C ARG A 188 9.51 33.71 0.38
N ASN A 189 10.81 33.39 0.30
CA ASN A 189 11.91 34.35 0.34
C ASN A 189 12.48 34.73 -1.05
N GLU A 190 11.88 34.28 -2.15
CA GLU A 190 12.26 34.67 -3.53
C GLU A 190 11.20 35.56 -4.20
N ARG A 191 10.64 36.51 -3.45
CA ARG A 191 9.85 37.61 -3.99
C ARG A 191 10.54 38.93 -3.71
#